data_AF-A0A1N6VXW8-F1
#
_entry.id   AF-A0A1N6VXW8-F1
#
_cell.length_a   1.000
_cell.length_b   1.000
_cell.length_c   1.000
_cell.angle_alpha   90.00
_cell.angle_beta   90.00
_cell.angle_gamma   90.00
#
_symmetry.space_group_name_H-M   'P 1'
#
loop_
_entity.id
_entity.type
_entity.pdbx_description
1 polymer ?
#
loop_
_entity_poly.entity_id
_entity_poly.type
_entity_poly.pdbx_seq_one_letter_code
_entity_poly.pdbx_strand_id
1 'polypeptide(L)'
;MRRLHPALRTAALAATVLLGACATPPERKPEPETAAPSSAQSAAQAAAEAEPERALQRGRLKPMPVRPLSIKTDCRFKDEVGYGGSAVLDVSYSEVRAFAATVDVPKRGSCKFELADFKQVLKEPHVELQARDGCTVRMWEQGEQVTVAFSECAKRCTRGTFEYVWPILVDRSSGQCT
;
A
#
# COMPACT_ATOMS: atom_id res chain seq x y z
N MET A 1 47.91 -6.34 59.96
CA MET A 1 47.27 -5.56 61.04
C MET A 1 45.87 -5.18 60.54
N ARG A 2 44.77 -5.87 60.92
CA ARG A 2 43.90 -5.62 62.10
C ARG A 2 43.64 -4.10 62.26
N ARG A 3 42.41 -3.56 62.22
CA ARG A 3 41.17 -3.85 63.00
C ARG A 3 39.96 -3.30 62.21
N LEU A 4 38.81 -3.97 62.02
CA LEU A 4 37.71 -4.34 62.95
C LEU A 4 36.94 -3.17 63.62
N HIS A 5 35.70 -2.95 63.14
CA HIS A 5 34.36 -2.71 63.79
C HIS A 5 34.25 -1.81 65.05
N PRO A 6 33.13 -1.05 65.30
CA PRO A 6 31.78 -1.59 65.65
C PRO A 6 30.57 -0.76 65.09
N ALA A 7 29.39 -1.35 64.82
CA ALA A 7 28.28 -1.70 65.72
C ALA A 7 27.67 -0.48 66.45
N LEU A 8 26.36 -0.24 66.55
CA LEU A 8 25.34 -1.11 67.16
C LEU A 8 24.02 -0.28 67.24
N ARG A 9 22.82 -0.81 66.93
CA ARG A 9 21.68 -1.14 67.85
C ARG A 9 20.40 -0.99 66.99
N THR A 10 19.39 -1.86 66.97
CA THR A 10 18.75 -2.76 67.96
C THR A 10 17.81 -3.70 67.18
N ALA A 11 17.88 -5.04 67.34
CA ALA A 11 17.01 -5.87 68.22
C ALA A 11 15.52 -5.90 67.77
N ALA A 12 14.81 -7.01 67.61
CA ALA A 12 14.98 -8.38 68.06
C ALA A 12 13.94 -9.34 67.40
N LEU A 13 14.32 -10.62 67.31
CA LEU A 13 13.51 -11.84 67.52
C LEU A 13 12.26 -12.07 66.65
N ALA A 14 12.29 -13.10 65.79
CA ALA A 14 11.91 -14.46 66.19
C ALA A 14 12.01 -15.41 64.99
N ALA A 15 12.76 -16.50 65.17
CA ALA A 15 12.88 -17.59 64.24
C ALA A 15 11.78 -18.63 64.51
N THR A 16 11.09 -19.06 63.46
CA THR A 16 10.44 -20.37 63.41
C THR A 16 10.85 -21.06 62.11
N VAL A 17 11.68 -22.08 62.29
CA VAL A 17 12.10 -23.06 61.29
C VAL A 17 10.91 -23.96 60.96
N LEU A 18 10.58 -24.11 59.68
CA LEU A 18 9.90 -25.29 59.14
C LEU A 18 10.55 -25.65 57.80
N LEU A 19 11.17 -26.83 57.78
CA LEU A 19 11.67 -27.52 56.60
C LEU A 19 10.50 -27.89 55.67
N GLY A 20 10.71 -27.76 54.35
CA GLY A 20 9.76 -28.24 53.35
C GLY A 20 10.17 -27.82 51.94
N ALA A 21 11.08 -28.58 51.33
CA ALA A 21 11.34 -28.50 49.91
C ALA A 21 10.08 -28.87 49.12
N CYS A 22 9.53 -27.95 48.35
CA CYS A 22 8.76 -28.24 47.14
C CYS A 22 9.15 -27.21 46.08
N ALA A 23 9.89 -27.69 45.07
CA ALA A 23 10.11 -26.99 43.83
C ALA A 23 8.77 -26.89 43.08
N THR A 24 8.22 -25.69 43.02
CA THR A 24 7.10 -25.38 42.11
C THR A 24 7.61 -24.35 41.11
N PRO A 25 7.85 -24.73 39.84
CA PRO A 25 8.17 -23.77 38.79
C PRO A 25 7.04 -22.73 38.68
N PRO A 26 7.34 -21.42 38.57
CA PRO A 26 6.30 -20.45 38.29
C PRO A 26 5.71 -20.74 36.91
N GLU A 27 4.38 -20.90 36.91
CA GLU A 27 3.55 -21.16 35.75
C GLU A 27 3.84 -20.12 34.66
N ARG A 28 4.32 -20.60 33.51
CA ARG A 28 4.52 -19.77 32.31
C ARG A 28 3.15 -19.26 31.89
N LYS A 29 2.85 -18.01 32.25
CA LYS A 29 1.75 -17.23 31.67
C LYS A 29 1.78 -17.43 30.15
N PRO A 30 0.69 -17.86 29.50
CA PRO A 30 0.69 -18.02 28.06
C PRO A 30 1.02 -16.67 27.43
N GLU A 31 2.15 -16.65 26.74
CA GLU A 31 2.47 -15.66 25.72
C GLU A 31 1.28 -15.64 24.75
N PRO A 32 0.80 -14.47 24.29
CA PRO A 32 -0.27 -14.45 23.30
C PRO A 32 0.25 -15.19 22.07
N GLU A 33 -0.26 -16.41 21.87
CA GLU A 33 -0.11 -17.14 20.63
C GLU A 33 -0.48 -16.16 19.51
N THR A 34 0.46 -15.97 18.59
CA THR A 34 0.14 -15.48 17.25
C THR A 34 -0.87 -16.48 16.71
N ALA A 35 -2.16 -16.18 16.90
CA ALA A 35 -3.23 -17.06 16.48
C ALA A 35 -3.10 -17.24 14.97
N ALA A 36 -2.77 -18.47 14.56
CA ALA A 36 -3.07 -18.90 13.22
C ALA A 36 -4.55 -18.55 12.94
N PRO A 37 -4.90 -18.06 11.73
CA PRO A 37 -6.28 -17.70 11.42
C PRO A 37 -7.18 -18.88 11.78
N SER A 38 -8.16 -18.63 12.63
CA SER A 38 -9.12 -19.65 13.04
C SER A 38 -9.78 -20.24 11.78
N SER A 39 -10.04 -21.55 11.76
CA SER A 39 -10.71 -22.22 10.63
C SER A 39 -12.01 -21.53 10.22
N ALA A 40 -12.71 -20.90 11.18
CA ALA A 40 -13.89 -20.08 10.93
C ALA A 40 -13.59 -18.78 10.16
N GLN A 41 -12.45 -18.14 10.42
CA GLN A 41 -12.00 -16.94 9.70
C GLN A 41 -11.56 -17.28 8.28
N SER A 42 -10.87 -18.40 8.09
CA SER A 42 -10.49 -18.89 6.75
C SER A 42 -11.71 -19.28 5.91
N ALA A 43 -12.72 -19.91 6.52
CA ALA A 43 -13.99 -20.22 5.84
C ALA A 43 -14.79 -18.96 5.48
N ALA A 44 -14.79 -17.94 6.35
CA ALA A 44 -15.45 -16.66 6.09
C ALA A 44 -14.76 -15.87 4.97
N GLN A 45 -13.42 -15.87 4.93
CA GLN A 45 -12.64 -15.24 3.85
C GLN A 45 -12.88 -15.92 2.50
N ALA A 46 -12.83 -17.25 2.45
CA ALA A 46 -13.12 -18.01 1.22
C ALA A 46 -14.57 -17.80 0.73
N ALA A 47 -15.53 -17.64 1.64
CA ALA A 47 -16.92 -17.33 1.29
C ALA A 47 -17.07 -15.92 0.71
N ALA A 48 -16.35 -14.93 1.25
CA ALA A 48 -16.34 -13.55 0.76
C ALA A 48 -15.69 -13.44 -0.62
N GLU A 49 -14.59 -14.17 -0.87
CA GLU A 49 -13.91 -14.20 -2.17
C GLU A 49 -14.78 -14.84 -3.28
N ALA A 50 -15.61 -15.84 -2.94
CA ALA A 50 -16.48 -16.52 -3.89
C ALA A 50 -17.80 -15.79 -4.19
N GLU A 51 -18.19 -14.79 -3.38
CA GLU A 51 -19.47 -14.11 -3.53
C GLU A 51 -19.61 -13.33 -4.84
N PRO A 52 -18.61 -12.55 -5.30
CA PRO A 52 -18.67 -11.83 -6.58
C PRO A 52 -18.87 -12.77 -7.77
N GLU A 53 -18.14 -13.88 -7.81
CA GLU A 53 -18.25 -14.89 -8.87
C GLU A 53 -19.65 -15.51 -8.88
N ARG A 54 -20.16 -15.91 -7.72
CA ARG A 54 -21.52 -16.43 -7.59
C ARG A 54 -22.57 -15.38 -7.95
N ALA A 55 -22.34 -14.11 -7.64
CA ALA A 55 -23.23 -13.01 -8.01
C ALA A 55 -23.23 -12.75 -9.52
N LEU A 56 -22.08 -12.91 -10.19
CA LEU A 56 -21.94 -12.89 -11.65
C LEU A 56 -22.69 -14.07 -12.29
N GLN A 57 -22.51 -15.30 -11.77
CA GLN A 57 -23.20 -16.50 -12.24
C GLN A 57 -24.73 -16.42 -12.08
N ARG A 58 -25.20 -15.78 -11.00
CA ARG A 58 -26.63 -15.51 -10.77
C ARG A 58 -27.17 -14.30 -11.55
N GLY A 59 -26.35 -13.66 -12.39
CA GLY A 59 -26.74 -12.47 -13.16
C GLY A 59 -27.07 -11.24 -12.32
N ARG A 60 -26.69 -11.22 -11.03
CA ARG A 60 -26.87 -10.06 -10.14
C ARG A 60 -25.80 -9.00 -10.35
N LEU A 61 -24.68 -9.38 -10.95
CA LEU A 61 -23.64 -8.48 -11.46
C LEU A 61 -23.56 -8.63 -12.97
N LYS A 62 -23.38 -7.51 -13.67
CA LYS A 62 -23.03 -7.53 -15.09
C LYS A 62 -21.52 -7.36 -15.22
N PRO A 63 -20.86 -8.09 -16.14
CA PRO A 63 -19.47 -7.81 -16.47
C PRO A 63 -19.30 -6.33 -16.84
N MET A 64 -18.18 -5.75 -16.43
CA MET A 64 -17.85 -4.39 -16.85
C MET A 64 -17.69 -4.36 -18.38
N PRO A 65 -18.34 -3.44 -19.10
CA PRO A 65 -18.15 -3.32 -20.53
C PRO A 65 -16.68 -3.00 -20.84
N VAL A 66 -16.04 -3.84 -21.65
CA VAL A 66 -14.69 -3.57 -22.15
C VAL A 66 -14.82 -2.57 -23.29
N ARG A 67 -14.22 -1.38 -23.12
CA ARG A 67 -14.15 -0.35 -24.16
C ARG A 67 -12.70 0.10 -24.32
N PRO A 68 -12.21 0.28 -25.56
CA PRO A 68 -10.88 0.79 -25.79
C PRO A 68 -10.73 2.22 -25.24
N LEU A 69 -9.64 2.48 -24.52
CA LEU A 69 -9.32 3.80 -24.01
C LEU A 69 -8.81 4.67 -25.17
N SER A 70 -9.39 5.86 -25.35
CA SER A 70 -8.87 6.87 -26.28
C SER A 70 -8.88 8.24 -25.62
N ILE A 71 -7.71 8.84 -25.46
CA ILE A 71 -7.51 10.16 -24.86
C ILE A 71 -6.24 10.79 -25.41
N LYS A 72 -6.29 12.11 -25.64
CA LYS A 72 -5.11 12.90 -25.95
C LYS A 72 -5.13 14.19 -25.13
N THR A 73 -4.17 14.35 -24.22
CA THR A 73 -4.05 15.55 -23.38
C THR A 73 -2.60 15.84 -23.00
N ASP A 74 -2.35 17.09 -22.65
CA ASP A 74 -1.17 17.58 -21.94
C ASP A 74 -1.68 18.54 -20.86
N CYS A 75 -1.51 18.16 -19.60
CA CYS A 75 -2.09 18.88 -18.47
C CYS A 75 -1.09 18.99 -17.32
N ARG A 76 -1.29 20.02 -16.50
CA ARG A 76 -0.53 20.27 -15.28
C ARG A 76 -1.46 20.82 -14.20
N PHE A 77 -1.22 20.41 -12.96
CA PHE A 77 -1.98 20.87 -11.81
C PHE A 77 -1.06 21.13 -10.63
N LYS A 78 -1.57 21.94 -9.70
CA LYS A 78 -0.96 22.21 -8.42
C LYS A 78 -2.06 22.57 -7.44
N ASP A 79 -2.01 21.99 -6.26
CA ASP A 79 -2.96 22.29 -5.19
C ASP A 79 -2.44 23.39 -4.25
N GLU A 80 -3.30 23.78 -3.31
CA GLU A 80 -3.04 24.85 -2.35
C GLU A 80 -1.91 24.49 -1.35
N VAL A 81 -1.63 23.20 -1.15
CA VAL A 81 -0.55 22.74 -0.24
C VAL A 81 0.78 22.50 -0.98
N GLY A 82 0.79 22.70 -2.30
CA GLY A 82 1.95 22.60 -3.16
C GLY A 82 2.23 21.21 -3.71
N TYR A 83 1.35 20.23 -3.50
CA TYR A 83 1.35 18.99 -4.27
C TYR A 83 0.93 19.30 -5.71
N GLY A 84 1.56 18.65 -6.67
CA GLY A 84 1.25 18.92 -8.06
C GLY A 84 1.76 17.81 -8.96
N GLY A 85 1.43 17.95 -10.23
CA GLY A 85 1.87 17.02 -11.23
C GLY A 85 1.58 17.49 -12.64
N SER A 86 2.03 16.70 -13.59
CA SER A 86 1.68 16.86 -14.99
C SER A 86 1.57 15.51 -15.65
N ALA A 87 0.75 15.43 -16.70
CA ALA A 87 0.57 14.24 -17.50
C ALA A 87 0.46 14.61 -18.98
N VAL A 88 1.27 13.96 -19.81
CA VAL A 88 1.13 13.91 -21.26
C VAL A 88 0.62 12.52 -21.60
N LEU A 89 -0.59 12.43 -22.14
CA LEU A 89 -1.23 11.19 -22.53
C LEU A 89 -1.62 11.27 -24.00
N ASP A 90 -1.15 10.32 -24.81
CA ASP A 90 -1.69 10.05 -26.15
C ASP A 90 -1.95 8.56 -26.24
N VAL A 91 -3.20 8.16 -26.00
CA VAL A 91 -3.69 6.79 -26.08
C VAL A 91 -4.79 6.71 -27.13
N SER A 92 -4.69 5.76 -28.04
CA SER A 92 -5.68 5.58 -29.12
C SER A 92 -6.03 4.10 -29.25
N TYR A 93 -7.31 3.78 -29.08
CA TYR A 93 -7.80 2.39 -29.07
C TYR A 93 -6.97 1.49 -28.15
N SER A 94 -6.72 1.97 -26.93
CA SER A 94 -5.86 1.36 -25.91
C SER A 94 -4.40 1.17 -26.31
N GLU A 95 -3.91 1.76 -27.40
CA GLU A 95 -2.49 1.80 -27.75
C GLU A 95 -1.85 3.07 -27.21
N VAL A 96 -0.78 2.95 -26.41
CA VAL A 96 -0.06 4.12 -25.89
C VAL A 96 0.95 4.62 -26.91
N ARG A 97 0.67 5.79 -27.48
CA ARG A 97 1.55 6.47 -28.45
C ARG A 97 2.52 7.43 -27.76
N ALA A 98 2.07 8.10 -26.70
CA ALA A 98 2.91 8.94 -25.85
C ALA A 98 2.43 8.86 -24.40
N PHE A 99 3.40 8.83 -23.49
CA PHE A 99 3.15 8.85 -22.05
C PHE A 99 4.32 9.54 -21.35
N ALA A 100 4.01 10.57 -20.55
CA ALA A 100 4.91 11.12 -19.57
C ALA A 100 4.10 11.60 -18.37
N ALA A 101 4.62 11.43 -17.16
CA ALA A 101 4.00 11.96 -15.96
C ALA A 101 5.06 12.40 -14.94
N THR A 102 4.75 13.46 -14.20
CA THR A 102 5.52 13.87 -13.04
C THR A 102 4.60 14.12 -11.86
N VAL A 103 5.06 13.78 -10.67
CA VAL A 103 4.36 14.09 -9.41
C VAL A 103 5.35 14.75 -8.47
N ASP A 104 5.01 15.94 -8.00
CA ASP A 104 5.80 16.74 -7.09
C ASP A 104 5.12 16.75 -5.72
N VAL A 105 5.83 16.25 -4.71
CA VAL A 105 5.33 16.16 -3.34
C VAL A 105 6.11 17.13 -2.44
N PRO A 106 5.43 18.13 -1.84
CA PRO A 106 6.09 19.20 -1.12
C PRO A 106 6.93 18.64 0.04
N LYS A 107 8.17 19.12 0.16
CA LYS A 107 9.16 18.71 1.19
C LYS A 107 9.59 17.23 1.14
N ARG A 108 9.10 16.44 0.18
CA ARG A 108 9.44 15.02 0.02
C ARG A 108 10.28 14.78 -1.22
N GLY A 109 9.93 15.39 -2.35
CA GLY A 109 10.66 15.27 -3.60
C GLY A 109 9.70 15.03 -4.76
N SER A 110 10.13 14.35 -5.81
CA SER A 110 9.30 14.10 -6.98
C SER A 110 9.47 12.70 -7.56
N CYS A 111 8.53 12.33 -8.42
CA CYS A 111 8.52 11.11 -9.21
C CYS A 111 8.42 11.47 -10.69
N LYS A 112 9.09 10.70 -11.54
CA LYS A 112 9.09 10.92 -12.99
C LYS A 112 8.88 9.61 -13.75
N PHE A 113 8.00 9.65 -14.73
CA PHE A 113 7.60 8.51 -15.55
C PHE A 113 7.63 8.92 -17.03
N GLU A 114 8.29 8.13 -17.87
CA GLU A 114 8.46 8.41 -19.30
C GLU A 114 8.25 7.12 -20.10
N LEU A 115 7.50 7.17 -21.21
CA LEU A 115 7.16 5.98 -22.00
C LEU A 115 8.37 5.12 -22.39
N ALA A 116 9.53 5.74 -22.64
CA ALA A 116 10.76 5.04 -23.00
C ALA A 116 11.24 4.01 -21.95
N ASP A 117 10.83 4.18 -20.69
CA ASP A 117 11.15 3.27 -19.59
C ASP A 117 10.21 2.08 -19.47
N PHE A 118 9.07 2.12 -20.18
CA PHE A 118 8.00 1.16 -20.05
C PHE A 118 7.75 0.39 -21.34
N LYS A 119 7.17 -0.79 -21.18
CA LYS A 119 6.56 -1.55 -22.27
C LYS A 119 5.08 -1.69 -21.96
N GLN A 120 4.25 -1.52 -22.98
CA GLN A 120 2.84 -1.85 -22.83
C GLN A 120 2.66 -3.38 -22.78
N VAL A 121 2.01 -3.86 -21.72
CA VAL A 121 1.79 -5.30 -21.46
C VAL A 121 0.31 -5.67 -21.50
N LEU A 122 -0.59 -4.70 -21.30
CA LEU A 122 -2.05 -4.90 -21.38
C LEU A 122 -2.71 -3.73 -22.11
N LYS A 123 -3.74 -4.05 -22.90
CA LYS A 123 -4.59 -3.08 -23.61
C LYS A 123 -5.97 -2.96 -22.98
N GLU A 124 -6.53 -4.07 -22.53
CA GLU A 124 -7.90 -4.18 -22.03
C GLU A 124 -7.95 -5.19 -20.87
N PRO A 125 -8.82 -4.98 -19.87
CA PRO A 125 -9.85 -3.94 -19.76
C PRO A 125 -9.31 -2.55 -19.37
N HIS A 126 -8.04 -2.47 -19.00
CA HIS A 126 -7.29 -1.23 -18.78
C HIS A 126 -5.96 -1.30 -19.53
N VAL A 127 -5.37 -0.14 -19.79
CA VAL A 127 -4.02 -0.05 -20.33
C VAL A 127 -3.03 -0.26 -19.19
N GLU A 128 -2.03 -1.11 -19.40
CA GLU A 128 -0.95 -1.34 -18.44
C GLU A 128 0.41 -1.21 -19.11
N LEU A 129 1.24 -0.35 -18.53
CA LEU A 129 2.64 -0.16 -18.85
C LEU A 129 3.47 -0.76 -17.73
N GLN A 130 4.49 -1.54 -18.08
CA GLN A 130 5.40 -2.17 -17.13
C GLN A 130 6.85 -1.84 -17.46
N ALA A 131 7.59 -1.39 -16.45
CA ALA A 131 9.01 -1.15 -16.53
C ALA A 131 9.81 -2.36 -16.03
N ARG A 132 11.10 -2.42 -16.37
CA ARG A 132 12.00 -3.54 -16.00
C ARG A 132 12.22 -3.68 -14.50
N ASP A 133 12.06 -2.60 -13.76
CA ASP A 133 12.24 -2.54 -12.31
C ASP A 133 10.99 -2.92 -11.52
N GLY A 134 9.92 -3.34 -12.19
CA GLY A 134 8.65 -3.78 -11.58
C GLY A 134 7.59 -2.68 -11.48
N CYS A 135 7.95 -1.42 -11.70
CA CYS A 135 7.02 -0.29 -11.71
C CYS A 135 5.95 -0.48 -12.80
N THR A 136 4.69 -0.34 -12.43
CA THR A 136 3.56 -0.39 -13.35
C THR A 136 2.79 0.91 -13.37
N VAL A 137 2.36 1.33 -14.56
CA VAL A 137 1.40 2.42 -14.73
C VAL A 137 0.13 1.85 -15.35
N ARG A 138 -1.01 2.12 -14.72
CA ARG A 138 -2.32 1.63 -15.17
C ARG A 138 -3.20 2.81 -15.54
N MET A 139 -3.88 2.71 -16.68
CA MET A 139 -4.76 3.76 -17.19
C MET A 139 -6.12 3.17 -17.53
N TRP A 140 -7.19 3.72 -16.95
CA TRP A 140 -8.56 3.26 -17.20
C TRP A 140 -9.57 4.40 -17.14
N GLU A 141 -10.71 4.21 -17.81
CA GLU A 141 -11.86 5.11 -17.70
C GLU A 141 -12.60 4.85 -16.39
N GLN A 142 -12.92 5.92 -15.66
CA GLN A 142 -13.82 5.92 -14.51
C GLN A 142 -14.85 7.04 -14.68
N GLY A 143 -15.99 6.70 -15.29
CA GLY A 143 -16.99 7.69 -15.69
C GLY A 143 -16.44 8.64 -16.75
N GLU A 144 -16.45 9.94 -16.45
CA GLU A 144 -15.94 11.00 -17.33
C GLU A 144 -14.44 11.29 -17.15
N GLN A 145 -13.77 10.56 -16.26
CA GLN A 145 -12.35 10.72 -15.98
C GLN A 145 -11.52 9.53 -16.48
N VAL A 146 -10.25 9.77 -16.75
CA VAL A 146 -9.22 8.75 -16.92
C VAL A 146 -8.32 8.79 -15.70
N THR A 147 -8.18 7.67 -15.01
CA THR A 147 -7.27 7.54 -13.87
C THR A 147 -5.94 7.00 -14.36
N VAL A 148 -4.84 7.64 -13.98
CA VAL A 148 -3.47 7.17 -14.19
C VAL A 148 -2.87 6.83 -12.84
N ALA A 149 -2.73 5.54 -12.54
CA ALA A 149 -2.21 5.06 -11.27
C ALA A 149 -0.83 4.43 -11.41
N PHE A 150 -0.05 4.54 -10.36
CA PHE A 150 1.34 4.07 -10.27
C PHE A 150 1.45 2.99 -9.19
N SER A 151 2.18 1.91 -9.43
CA SER A 151 2.38 0.83 -8.46
C SER A 151 3.82 0.34 -8.51
N GLU A 152 4.42 0.06 -7.34
CA GLU A 152 5.80 -0.42 -7.21
C GLU A 152 6.86 0.50 -7.85
N CYS A 153 6.65 1.82 -7.81
CA CYS A 153 7.49 2.79 -8.53
C CYS A 153 8.48 3.56 -7.67
N ALA A 154 8.84 3.07 -6.47
CA ALA A 154 9.75 3.76 -5.55
C ALA A 154 11.09 4.16 -6.19
N LYS A 155 11.62 3.35 -7.11
CA LYS A 155 12.89 3.63 -7.83
C LYS A 155 12.81 4.77 -8.85
N ARG A 156 11.59 5.20 -9.20
CA ARG A 156 11.31 6.34 -10.09
C ARG A 156 11.09 7.65 -9.33
N CYS A 157 11.26 7.60 -8.01
CA CYS A 157 11.00 8.69 -7.09
C CYS A 157 12.23 9.00 -6.25
N THR A 158 12.40 10.28 -5.92
CA THR A 158 13.43 10.68 -4.95
C THR A 158 12.96 10.43 -3.52
N ARG A 159 13.88 10.21 -2.57
CA ARG A 159 13.64 10.32 -1.11
C ARG A 159 12.43 9.54 -0.54
N GLY A 160 12.06 8.41 -1.15
CA GLY A 160 10.88 7.64 -0.71
C GLY A 160 9.54 8.35 -0.95
N THR A 161 9.49 9.30 -1.88
CA THR A 161 8.28 10.07 -2.22
C THR A 161 7.10 9.21 -2.64
N PHE A 162 7.34 8.01 -3.18
CA PHE A 162 6.30 7.15 -3.75
C PHE A 162 5.14 6.84 -2.80
N GLU A 163 5.41 6.71 -1.49
CA GLU A 163 4.38 6.48 -0.46
C GLU A 163 3.32 7.60 -0.35
N TYR A 164 3.59 8.75 -0.98
CA TYR A 164 2.73 9.93 -0.98
C TYR A 164 2.16 10.27 -2.36
N VAL A 165 2.37 9.40 -3.35
CA VAL A 165 1.91 9.63 -4.72
C VAL A 165 0.48 9.15 -4.87
N TRP A 166 -0.40 10.07 -5.27
CA TRP A 166 -1.77 9.77 -5.65
C TRP A 166 -1.89 9.56 -7.17
N PRO A 167 -2.90 8.81 -7.63
CA PRO A 167 -3.23 8.74 -9.05
C PRO A 167 -3.52 10.13 -9.62
N ILE A 168 -3.14 10.35 -10.88
CA ILE A 168 -3.54 11.56 -11.62
C ILE A 168 -4.90 11.28 -12.25
N LEU A 169 -5.86 12.18 -12.02
CA LEU A 169 -7.17 12.11 -12.65
C LEU A 169 -7.22 13.10 -13.81
N VAL A 170 -7.57 12.63 -15.00
CA VAL A 170 -7.72 13.46 -16.19
C VAL A 170 -9.18 13.52 -16.58
N ASP A 171 -9.77 14.72 -16.59
CA ASP A 171 -11.12 14.93 -17.09
C ASP A 171 -11.14 14.83 -18.62
N ARG A 172 -11.98 13.95 -19.17
CA ARG A 172 -12.00 13.68 -20.61
C ARG A 172 -12.61 14.80 -21.43
N SER A 173 -13.50 15.59 -20.82
CA SER A 173 -14.21 16.66 -21.50
C SER A 173 -13.36 17.93 -21.67
N SER A 174 -12.56 18.24 -20.65
CA SER A 174 -11.74 19.46 -20.55
C SER A 174 -10.25 19.22 -20.77
N GLY A 175 -9.79 17.96 -20.65
CA GLY A 175 -8.38 17.58 -20.70
C GLY A 175 -7.57 17.99 -19.46
N GLN A 176 -8.19 18.64 -18.47
CA GLN A 176 -7.52 19.06 -17.25
C GLN A 176 -7.20 17.88 -16.33
N CYS A 177 -6.18 18.03 -15.49
CA CYS A 177 -5.88 17.04 -14.47
C CYS A 177 -5.84 17.59 -13.05
N THR A 178 -5.94 16.66 -12.10
CA THR A 178 -5.89 16.87 -10.64
C THR A 178 -5.21 15.70 -9.95
#